data_AF-A0A497FJA4-F1
#
_entry.id   AF-A0A497FJA4-F1
#
_cell.length_a   1.000
_cell.length_b   1.000
_cell.length_c   1.000
_cell.angle_alpha   90.00
_cell.angle_beta   90.00
_cell.angle_gamma   90.00
#
_symmetry.space_group_name_H-M   'P 1'
#
loop_
_entity.id
_entity.type
_entity.pdbx_description
1 polymer ?
#
loop_
_entity_poly.entity_id
_entity_poly.type
_entity_poly.pdbx_seq_one_letter_code
_entity_poly.pdbx_strand_id
1 'polypeptide(L)'
;MEVKLPDFYNALNITLMYYDVSTLTPHPSHLARAWMLRRKYNLTFFDSLHAATAIEEDEPIVSYDKRYSDIKDLRYVDPRTIL
;
A
#
# COMPACT_ATOMS: atom_id res chain seq x y z
N MET A 1 27.45 4.55 -11.73
CA MET A 1 26.35 4.58 -12.71
C MET A 1 25.28 5.49 -12.14
N GLU A 2 25.00 6.60 -12.80
CA GLU A 2 23.96 7.55 -12.36
C GLU A 2 22.61 7.08 -12.91
N VAL A 3 21.60 6.96 -12.04
CA VAL A 3 20.24 6.59 -12.47
C VAL A 3 19.60 7.82 -13.08
N LYS A 4 19.22 7.73 -14.35
CA LYS A 4 18.39 8.76 -14.98
C LYS A 4 16.95 8.52 -14.56
N LEU A 5 16.37 9.49 -13.83
CA LEU A 5 14.99 9.40 -13.33
C LEU A 5 13.96 9.06 -14.42
N PRO A 6 14.01 9.65 -15.63
CA PRO A 6 13.06 9.29 -16.68
C PRO A 6 13.15 7.82 -17.08
N ASP A 7 14.36 7.27 -17.19
CA ASP A 7 14.57 5.87 -17.57
C ASP A 7 14.00 4.94 -16.49
N PHE A 8 14.18 5.29 -15.21
CA PHE A 8 13.58 4.56 -14.09
C PHE A 8 12.05 4.56 -14.15
N TYR A 9 11.42 5.72 -14.28
CA TYR A 9 9.95 5.82 -14.29
C TYR A 9 9.33 5.14 -15.52
N ASN A 10 10.00 5.20 -16.68
CA ASN A 10 9.59 4.46 -17.87
C ASN A 10 9.66 2.96 -17.65
N ALA A 11 10.76 2.46 -17.08
CA ALA A 11 10.91 1.03 -16.77
C ALA A 11 9.87 0.57 -15.74
N LEU A 12 9.58 1.39 -14.72
CA LEU A 12 8.54 1.11 -13.74
C LEU A 12 7.15 1.02 -14.42
N ASN A 13 6.80 1.98 -15.27
CA ASN A 13 5.53 1.95 -16.01
C ASN A 13 5.41 0.70 -16.89
N ILE A 14 6.45 0.34 -17.63
CA ILE A 14 6.49 -0.89 -18.45
C ILE A 14 6.30 -2.13 -17.58
N THR A 15 6.95 -2.17 -16.41
CA THR A 15 6.84 -3.30 -15.48
C THR A 15 5.42 -3.45 -14.95
N LEU A 16 4.78 -2.34 -14.53
CA LEU A 16 3.39 -2.36 -14.06
C LEU A 16 2.44 -2.84 -15.15
N MET A 17 2.58 -2.33 -16.38
CA MET A 17 1.79 -2.78 -17.53
C MET A 17 1.99 -4.27 -17.84
N TYR A 18 3.23 -4.76 -17.77
CA TYR A 18 3.53 -6.17 -18.06
C TYR A 18 2.84 -7.14 -17.08
N TYR A 19 2.73 -6.75 -15.81
CA TYR A 19 2.07 -7.55 -14.78
C TYR A 19 0.58 -7.21 -14.58
N ASP A 20 0.00 -6.36 -15.42
CA ASP A 20 -1.38 -5.86 -15.30
C ASP A 20 -1.68 -5.25 -13.91
N VAL A 21 -0.69 -4.53 -13.36
CA VAL A 21 -0.81 -3.83 -12.07
C VAL A 21 -1.21 -2.39 -12.32
N SER A 22 -2.37 -2.00 -11.80
CA SER A 22 -2.84 -0.61 -11.83
C SER A 22 -2.35 0.18 -10.61
N THR A 23 -2.31 1.51 -10.74
CA THR A 23 -2.06 2.42 -9.64
C THR A 23 -3.34 3.09 -9.19
N LEU A 24 -3.47 3.29 -7.87
CA LEU A 24 -4.61 3.98 -7.28
C LEU A 24 -4.40 5.50 -7.33
N THR A 25 -5.49 6.24 -7.56
CA THR A 25 -5.45 7.71 -7.51
C THR A 25 -5.47 8.16 -6.04
N PRO A 26 -4.55 9.04 -5.61
CA PRO A 26 -4.58 9.55 -4.24
C PRO A 26 -5.89 10.28 -3.93
N HIS A 27 -6.51 9.98 -2.79
CA HIS A 27 -7.73 10.63 -2.34
C HIS A 27 -7.55 11.21 -0.91
N PRO A 28 -8.10 12.40 -0.59
CA PRO A 28 -7.98 12.96 0.75
C PRO A 28 -8.48 12.06 1.88
N SER A 29 -9.45 11.18 1.61
CA SER A 29 -9.94 10.21 2.62
C SER A 29 -8.85 9.23 3.05
N HIS A 30 -7.91 8.86 2.15
CA HIS A 30 -6.76 8.03 2.49
C HIS A 30 -5.93 8.68 3.60
N LEU A 31 -5.68 9.99 3.51
CA LEU A 31 -4.90 10.74 4.51
C LEU A 31 -5.67 10.90 5.82
N ALA A 32 -6.97 11.18 5.76
CA ALA A 32 -7.82 11.32 6.95
C ALA A 32 -7.89 10.00 7.74
N ARG A 33 -8.14 8.88 7.04
CA ARG A 33 -8.16 7.54 7.62
C ARG A 33 -6.78 7.14 8.14
N ALA A 34 -5.71 7.46 7.41
CA ALA A 34 -4.34 7.19 7.85
C ALA A 34 -4.02 7.87 9.18
N TRP A 35 -4.40 9.13 9.35
CA TRP A 35 -4.19 9.85 10.61
C TRP A 35 -4.87 9.15 11.79
N MET A 36 -6.10 8.66 11.61
CA MET A 36 -6.83 7.91 12.64
C MET A 36 -6.14 6.58 12.98
N LEU A 37 -5.78 5.79 11.97
CA LEU A 37 -5.10 4.50 12.14
C LEU A 37 -3.74 4.65 12.81
N ARG A 38 -2.98 5.68 12.41
CA ARG A 38 -1.66 5.97 12.97
C ARG A 38 -1.70 6.13 14.48
N ARG A 39 -2.69 6.89 14.98
CA ARG A 39 -2.88 7.10 16.42
C ARG A 39 -3.40 5.86 17.13
N LYS A 40 -4.33 5.13 16.51
CA LYS A 40 -4.97 3.96 17.11
C LYS A 40 -4.03 2.76 17.25
N TYR A 41 -3.16 2.55 16.25
CA TYR A 41 -2.31 1.36 16.14
C TYR A 41 -0.81 1.67 16.23
N ASN A 42 -0.44 2.91 16.55
CA ASN A 42 0.96 3.37 16.64
C ASN A 42 1.78 3.03 15.38
N LEU A 43 1.19 3.28 14.21
CA LEU A 43 1.81 2.99 12.91
C LEU A 43 2.80 4.09 12.50
N THR A 44 3.72 3.76 11.59
CA THR A 44 4.48 4.80 10.88
C THR A 44 3.56 5.56 9.92
N PHE A 45 4.05 6.66 9.35
CA PHE A 45 3.30 7.41 8.35
C PHE A 45 2.90 6.51 7.16
N PHE A 46 3.85 5.83 6.54
CA PHE A 46 3.59 4.98 5.38
C PHE A 46 2.74 3.76 5.73
N ASP A 47 2.95 3.12 6.88
CA ASP A 47 2.11 1.98 7.27
C ASP A 47 0.66 2.40 7.46
N SER A 48 0.44 3.56 8.09
CA SER A 48 -0.91 4.09 8.26
C SER A 48 -1.56 4.48 6.93
N LEU A 49 -0.78 4.99 5.98
CA LEU A 49 -1.26 5.36 4.66
C LEU A 49 -1.63 4.13 3.82
N HIS A 50 -0.78 3.10 3.77
CA HIS A 50 -1.10 1.87 3.06
C HIS A 50 -2.34 1.17 3.63
N ALA A 51 -2.44 1.06 4.96
CA ALA A 51 -3.62 0.49 5.60
C ALA A 51 -4.88 1.31 5.31
N ALA A 52 -4.78 2.63 5.31
CA ALA A 52 -5.90 3.51 5.03
C ALA A 52 -6.35 3.41 3.57
N THR A 53 -5.43 3.47 2.61
CA THR A 53 -5.74 3.31 1.18
C THR A 53 -6.41 1.96 0.92
N ALA A 54 -5.88 0.87 1.47
CA ALA A 54 -6.49 -0.46 1.33
C ALA A 54 -7.94 -0.50 1.87
N ILE A 55 -8.20 0.09 3.03
CA ILE A 55 -9.55 0.15 3.61
C ILE A 55 -10.50 1.00 2.77
N GLU A 56 -10.07 2.19 2.33
CA GLU A 56 -10.93 3.13 1.61
C GLU A 56 -11.28 2.65 0.19
N GLU A 57 -10.39 1.87 -0.43
CA GLU A 57 -10.60 1.28 -1.77
C GLU A 57 -11.22 -0.13 -1.71
N ASP A 58 -11.54 -0.65 -0.52
CA ASP A 58 -12.04 -2.03 -0.29
C ASP A 58 -11.13 -3.15 -0.87
N GLU A 59 -9.81 -2.90 -0.84
CA GLU A 59 -8.80 -3.82 -1.35
C GLU A 59 -8.04 -4.49 -0.20
N PRO A 60 -7.57 -5.75 -0.38
CA PRO A 60 -6.71 -6.37 0.61
C PRO A 60 -5.31 -5.76 0.58
N ILE A 61 -4.66 -5.69 1.73
CA ILE A 61 -3.22 -5.44 1.79
C ILE A 61 -2.45 -6.76 1.77
N VAL A 62 -1.55 -6.91 0.80
CA VAL A 62 -0.65 -8.06 0.68
C VAL A 62 0.71 -7.64 1.25
N SER A 63 1.13 -8.21 2.37
CA SER A 63 2.38 -7.81 3.04
C SER A 63 2.99 -8.91 3.90
N TYR A 64 4.32 -8.96 3.94
CA TYR A 64 5.05 -9.84 4.87
C TYR A 64 5.04 -9.33 6.32
N ASP A 65 4.73 -8.04 6.51
CA ASP A 65 4.68 -7.42 7.83
C ASP A 65 3.37 -7.78 8.55
N LYS A 66 3.50 -8.51 9.65
CA LYS A 66 2.37 -9.02 10.40
C LYS A 66 1.59 -7.94 11.14
N ARG A 67 2.14 -6.74 11.33
CA ARG A 67 1.43 -5.67 12.06
C ARG A 67 0.08 -5.30 11.45
N TYR A 68 -0.11 -5.54 10.16
CA TYR A 68 -1.37 -5.30 9.47
C TYR A 68 -2.48 -6.25 9.93
N SER A 69 -2.15 -7.43 10.49
CA SER A 69 -3.15 -8.36 11.05
C SER A 69 -3.86 -7.82 12.28
N ASP A 70 -3.27 -6.84 12.98
CA ASP A 70 -3.85 -6.25 14.20
C ASP A 70 -4.92 -5.18 13.89
N ILE A 71 -5.04 -4.77 12.62
CA ILE A 71 -5.96 -3.73 12.17
C ILE A 71 -7.31 -4.38 11.83
N LYS A 72 -8.24 -4.29 12.77
CA LYS A 72 -9.57 -4.95 12.74
C LYS A 72 -10.34 -4.83 11.42
N ASP A 73 -10.28 -3.68 10.75
CA ASP A 73 -11.08 -3.41 9.54
C ASP A 73 -10.27 -3.62 8.24
N LEU A 74 -9.03 -4.11 8.34
CA LEU A 74 -8.14 -4.30 7.20
C LEU A 74 -8.11 -5.77 6.79
N ARG A 75 -8.41 -6.04 5.52
CA ARG A 75 -8.21 -7.36 4.91
C ARG A 75 -6.72 -7.59 4.68
N TYR A 76 -6.08 -8.31 5.59
CA TYR A 76 -4.66 -8.65 5.52
C TYR A 76 -4.41 -10.02 4.88
N VAL A 77 -3.48 -10.08 3.93
CA VAL A 77 -2.98 -11.32 3.31
C VAL A 77 -1.47 -11.41 3.50
N ASP A 78 -1.03 -12.50 4.11
CA ASP A 78 0.39 -12.87 4.18
C ASP A 78 0.78 -13.61 2.89
N PRO A 79 1.71 -13.11 2.07
CA PRO A 79 2.11 -13.79 0.82
C PRO A 79 2.54 -15.25 1.03
N ARG A 80 3.04 -15.60 2.22
CA ARG A 80 3.51 -16.95 2.56
C ARG A 80 2.38 -17.98 2.66
N THR A 81 1.12 -17.56 2.67
CA THR A 81 -0.03 -18.48 2.77
C THR A 81 -0.66 -18.79 1.40
N ILE A 82 -0.23 -18.11 0.35
CA ILE A 82 -0.78 -18.20 -1.01
C ILE A 82 0.26 -18.64 -2.06
N LEU A 83 1.51 -18.89 -1.63
CA LEU A 83 2.63 -19.36 -2.43
C LEU A 83 3.08 -20.74 -1.93
#